data_AF-A0A4Q2XSC5-F1
#
_entry.id   AF-A0A4Q2XSC5-F1
#
_cell.length_a   1.000
_cell.length_b   1.000
_cell.length_c   1.000
_cell.angle_alpha   90.00
_cell.angle_beta   90.00
_cell.angle_gamma   90.00
#
_symmetry.space_group_name_H-M   'P 1'
#
loop_
_entity.id
_entity.type
_entity.pdbx_description
1 polymer ?
#
loop_
_entity_poly.entity_id
_entity_poly.type
_entity_poly.pdbx_seq_one_letter_code
_entity_poly.pdbx_strand_id
1 'polypeptide(L)'
;MHALLHKAIARRASLLTPETTGVRLIDGAGDGLPGLYLETFAGHWLVSTTTSHIAPAVREWLRDQGVSCYWKRLDQHQKESPAHLCGPEVKEPFLMKENGVASEISFQSGYSQGIFLDQRDNRLEVRKRMAPGLKLLNTFAYTGAFSAHAAMAGAETTTLDLSQPYLDWAKRNLSH
;
A
#
# COMPACT_ATOMS: atom_id res chain seq x y z
N MET A 1 -4.53 17.27 18.44
CA MET A 1 -4.46 16.66 17.09
C MET A 1 -3.03 16.32 16.68
N HIS A 2 -2.13 17.30 16.49
CA HIS A 2 -0.76 17.03 16.00
C HIS A 2 0.03 16.01 16.84
N ALA A 3 -0.10 16.07 18.17
CA ALA A 3 0.53 15.10 19.06
C ALA A 3 0.10 13.64 18.80
N LEU A 4 -1.17 13.41 18.40
CA LEU A 4 -1.67 12.08 18.04
C LEU A 4 -1.10 11.63 16.70
N LEU A 5 -1.05 12.53 15.70
CA LEU A 5 -0.46 12.25 14.39
C LEU A 5 1.01 11.83 14.53
N HIS A 6 1.81 12.61 15.25
CA HIS A 6 3.23 12.30 15.50
C HIS A 6 3.40 11.00 16.28
N LYS A 7 2.59 10.77 17.33
CA LYS A 7 2.65 9.53 18.11
C LYS A 7 2.33 8.30 17.25
N ALA A 8 1.30 8.38 16.41
CA ALA A 8 0.88 7.29 15.53
C ALA A 8 1.99 6.93 14.52
N ILE A 9 2.61 7.94 13.89
CA ILE A 9 3.72 7.78 12.93
C ILE A 9 4.96 7.21 13.62
N ALA A 10 5.35 7.77 14.77
CA ALA A 10 6.52 7.32 15.52
C ALA A 10 6.42 5.84 15.92
N ARG A 11 5.21 5.35 16.22
CA ARG A 11 4.96 3.93 16.54
C ARG A 11 5.32 2.97 15.40
N ARG A 12 5.28 3.41 14.14
CA ARG A 12 5.63 2.60 12.96
C ARG A 12 7.00 2.92 12.38
N ALA A 13 7.75 3.86 12.94
CA ALA A 13 9.04 4.27 12.38
C ALA A 13 10.01 3.10 12.17
N SER A 14 10.02 2.12 13.09
CA SER A 14 10.88 0.94 12.98
C SER A 14 10.49 -0.05 11.87
N LEU A 15 9.28 0.06 11.31
CA LEU A 15 8.83 -0.77 10.19
C LEU A 15 9.35 -0.26 8.86
N LEU A 16 9.71 1.03 8.78
CA LEU A 16 10.29 1.64 7.59
C LEU A 16 11.78 1.35 7.53
N THR A 17 12.20 0.68 6.47
CA THR A 17 13.59 0.30 6.22
C THR A 17 13.88 0.43 4.72
N PRO A 18 15.15 0.35 4.27
CA PRO A 18 15.45 0.29 2.84
C PRO A 18 14.73 -0.86 2.10
N GLU A 19 14.35 -1.92 2.81
CA GLU A 19 13.65 -3.08 2.25
C GLU A 19 12.13 -3.06 2.49
N THR A 20 11.62 -2.11 3.27
CA THR A 20 10.17 -1.91 3.50
C THR A 20 9.87 -0.43 3.49
N THR A 21 9.40 0.06 2.35
CA THR A 21 9.15 1.48 2.10
C THR A 21 7.67 1.83 2.05
N GLY A 22 6.78 0.86 2.25
CA GLY A 22 5.35 1.11 2.42
C GLY A 22 4.76 0.50 3.68
N VAL A 23 4.04 1.31 4.45
CA VAL A 23 3.41 0.94 5.73
C VAL A 23 2.18 1.80 6.00
N ARG A 24 1.25 1.28 6.81
CA ARG A 24 0.21 2.11 7.42
C ARG A 24 0.79 2.90 8.60
N LEU A 25 0.78 4.22 8.47
CA LEU A 25 1.27 5.19 9.46
C LEU A 25 0.22 5.52 10.53
N ILE A 26 -1.06 5.60 10.14
CA ILE A 26 -2.19 5.87 11.04
C ILE A 26 -3.32 4.87 10.73
N ASP A 27 -3.84 4.22 11.77
CA ASP A 27 -4.87 3.18 11.67
C ASP A 27 -6.15 3.53 12.45
N GLY A 28 -6.72 4.70 12.15
CA GLY A 28 -8.03 5.09 12.63
C GLY A 28 -8.14 5.12 14.15
N ALA A 29 -9.16 4.43 14.66
CA ALA A 29 -9.43 4.34 16.09
C ALA A 29 -8.29 3.69 16.90
N GLY A 30 -7.49 2.81 16.28
CA GLY A 30 -6.33 2.16 16.93
C GLY A 30 -5.23 3.15 17.34
N ASP A 31 -5.22 4.34 16.75
CA ASP A 31 -4.30 5.44 17.10
C ASP A 31 -5.02 6.65 17.74
N GLY A 32 -6.28 6.48 18.14
CA GLY A 32 -7.09 7.56 18.71
C GLY A 32 -7.54 8.60 17.69
N LEU A 33 -7.58 8.24 16.39
CA LEU A 33 -8.00 9.09 15.27
C LEU A 33 -9.10 8.41 14.46
N PRO A 34 -10.29 8.13 15.03
CA PRO A 34 -11.34 7.36 14.36
C PRO A 34 -11.68 7.90 12.97
N GLY A 35 -11.71 7.02 11.97
CA GLY A 35 -12.05 7.37 10.60
C GLY A 35 -10.94 8.06 9.80
N LEU A 36 -9.71 8.17 10.33
CA LEU A 36 -8.55 8.71 9.62
C LEU A 36 -7.47 7.63 9.46
N TYR A 37 -7.06 7.39 8.22
CA TYR A 37 -6.00 6.43 7.89
C TYR A 37 -4.94 7.15 7.07
N LEU A 38 -3.68 6.81 7.30
CA LEU A 38 -2.56 7.34 6.54
C LEU A 38 -1.62 6.19 6.19
N GLU A 39 -1.30 6.07 4.92
CA GLU A 39 -0.40 5.07 4.38
C GLU A 39 0.72 5.77 3.63
N THR A 40 1.93 5.24 3.71
CA THR A 40 3.05 5.65 2.87
C THR A 40 3.39 4.54 1.89
N PHE A 41 3.75 4.92 0.68
CA PHE A 41 4.22 4.09 -0.42
C PHE A 41 5.46 4.77 -1.00
N ALA A 42 6.66 4.30 -0.62
CA ALA A 42 7.94 4.88 -1.05
C ALA A 42 8.06 6.40 -0.83
N GLY A 43 7.51 6.90 0.28
CA GLY A 43 7.52 8.34 0.60
C GLY A 43 6.35 9.14 0.02
N HIS A 44 5.52 8.55 -0.85
CA HIS A 44 4.25 9.12 -1.28
C HIS A 44 3.13 8.70 -0.34
N TRP A 45 2.23 9.62 0.00
CA TRP A 45 1.22 9.40 1.04
C TRP A 45 -0.19 9.29 0.47
N LEU A 46 -0.94 8.34 1.01
CA LEU A 46 -2.38 8.23 0.82
C LEU A 46 -3.07 8.43 2.16
N VAL A 47 -3.82 9.52 2.29
CA VAL A 47 -4.76 9.71 3.40
C VAL A 47 -6.13 9.19 3.01
N SER A 48 -6.75 8.39 3.87
CA SER A 48 -8.12 7.91 3.67
C SER A 48 -9.02 8.32 4.82
N THR A 49 -10.25 8.73 4.53
CA THR A 49 -11.24 9.11 5.55
C THR A 49 -12.55 8.35 5.41
N THR A 50 -13.23 8.02 6.50
CA THR A 50 -14.62 7.52 6.44
C THR A 50 -15.63 8.64 6.20
N THR A 51 -15.27 9.87 6.56
CA THR A 51 -16.03 11.09 6.27
C THR A 51 -15.80 11.59 4.85
N SER A 52 -16.70 12.44 4.36
CA SER A 52 -16.60 13.11 3.05
C SER A 52 -15.56 14.24 2.98
N HIS A 53 -14.83 14.50 4.06
CA HIS A 53 -13.85 15.57 4.14
C HIS A 53 -12.70 15.21 5.10
N ILE A 54 -11.56 15.85 4.88
CA ILE A 54 -10.42 15.87 5.81
C ILE A 54 -10.60 17.08 6.74
N ALA A 55 -10.46 16.89 8.05
CA ALA A 55 -10.48 17.98 9.02
C ALA A 55 -9.42 19.05 8.67
N PRO A 56 -9.73 20.36 8.76
CA PRO A 56 -8.80 21.43 8.34
C PRO A 56 -7.41 21.33 8.96
N ALA A 57 -7.31 21.07 10.27
CA ALA A 57 -6.03 20.91 10.96
C ALA A 57 -5.19 19.73 10.43
N VAL A 58 -5.83 18.62 10.05
CA VAL A 58 -5.13 17.48 9.44
C VAL A 58 -4.65 17.82 8.04
N ARG A 59 -5.49 18.53 7.27
CA ARG A 59 -5.14 18.99 5.92
C ARG A 59 -3.97 19.97 5.92
N GLU A 60 -3.93 20.91 6.87
CA GLU A 60 -2.80 21.81 7.08
C GLU A 60 -1.55 21.04 7.45
N TRP A 61 -1.63 20.16 8.44
CA TRP A 61 -0.51 19.33 8.86
C TRP A 61 0.07 18.48 7.71
N LEU A 62 -0.78 17.89 6.86
CA LEU A 62 -0.36 17.12 5.67
C LEU A 62 0.40 17.98 4.66
N ARG A 63 -0.05 19.22 4.42
CA ARG A 63 0.65 20.16 3.51
C ARG A 63 2.04 20.49 3.99
N ASP A 64 2.19 20.69 5.30
CA ASP A 64 3.46 21.08 5.92
C ASP A 64 4.54 19.99 5.82
N GLN A 65 4.17 18.74 5.49
CA GLN A 65 5.12 17.65 5.32
C GLN A 65 5.92 17.72 4.01
N GLY A 66 5.44 18.48 3.02
CA GLY A 66 6.13 18.65 1.73
C GLY A 66 6.21 17.38 0.86
N VAL A 67 5.52 16.30 1.24
CA VAL A 67 5.48 15.04 0.48
C VAL A 67 4.31 15.03 -0.48
N SER A 68 4.40 14.21 -1.53
CA SER A 68 3.26 13.92 -2.40
C SER A 68 2.15 13.27 -1.59
N CYS A 69 0.98 13.89 -1.54
CA CYS A 69 -0.14 13.39 -0.75
C CYS A 69 -1.42 13.36 -1.56
N TYR A 70 -2.12 12.24 -1.47
CA TYR A 70 -3.39 11.97 -2.13
C TYR A 70 -4.44 11.60 -1.10
N TRP A 71 -5.71 11.85 -1.43
CA TRP A 71 -6.84 11.58 -0.56
C TRP A 71 -7.88 10.69 -1.24
N LYS A 72 -8.44 9.75 -0.48
CA LYS A 72 -9.66 9.04 -0.86
C LYS A 72 -10.64 8.92 0.30
N ARG A 73 -11.94 8.85 -0.01
CA ARG A 73 -12.94 8.44 0.97
C ARG A 73 -13.07 6.92 0.95
N LEU A 74 -13.18 6.31 2.14
CA LEU A 74 -13.48 4.90 2.28
C LEU A 74 -14.98 4.69 2.13
N ASP A 75 -15.39 4.40 0.90
CA ASP A 75 -16.75 4.08 0.52
C ASP A 75 -16.72 2.92 -0.48
N GLN A 76 -17.39 1.82 -0.16
CA GLN A 76 -17.45 0.61 -0.98
C GLN A 76 -18.05 0.85 -2.38
N HIS A 77 -18.79 1.96 -2.56
CA HIS A 77 -19.38 2.33 -3.85
C HIS A 77 -18.50 3.28 -4.66
N GLN A 78 -17.42 3.83 -4.07
CA GLN A 78 -16.51 4.73 -4.76
C GLN A 78 -15.37 3.94 -5.40
N LYS A 79 -15.31 3.96 -6.74
CA LYS A 79 -14.28 3.27 -7.54
C LYS A 79 -13.22 4.22 -8.12
N GLU A 80 -13.25 5.47 -7.69
CA GLU A 80 -12.40 6.54 -8.21
C GLU A 80 -10.98 6.46 -7.67
N SER A 81 -10.04 6.98 -8.46
CA SER A 81 -8.66 7.16 -8.03
C SER A 81 -8.57 8.16 -6.88
N PRO A 82 -7.57 8.04 -5.99
CA PRO A 82 -7.26 9.08 -5.03
C PRO A 82 -7.09 10.45 -5.69
N ALA A 83 -7.68 11.48 -5.10
CA ALA A 83 -7.51 12.86 -5.53
C ALA A 83 -6.20 13.43 -5.00
N HIS A 84 -5.44 14.13 -5.84
CA HIS A 84 -4.26 14.85 -5.37
C HIS A 84 -4.65 15.89 -4.32
N LEU A 85 -3.91 15.93 -3.21
CA LEU A 85 -4.18 16.82 -2.08
C LEU A 85 -3.16 17.94 -1.99
N CYS A 86 -1.87 17.61 -2.01
CA CYS A 86 -0.76 18.55 -1.90
C CYS A 86 0.59 17.88 -2.23
N GLY A 87 1.65 18.71 -2.28
CA GLY A 87 2.99 18.27 -2.65
C GLY A 87 3.11 17.95 -4.15
N PRO A 88 4.26 17.39 -4.58
CA PRO A 88 4.47 17.02 -5.99
C PRO A 88 3.44 15.99 -6.47
N GLU A 89 2.95 16.14 -7.70
CA GLU A 89 2.10 15.12 -8.33
C GLU A 89 2.92 13.91 -8.77
N VAL A 90 2.34 12.72 -8.62
CA VAL A 90 2.87 11.45 -9.11
C VAL A 90 1.85 10.89 -10.08
N LYS A 91 2.17 10.93 -11.39
CA LYS A 91 1.24 10.54 -12.47
C LYS A 91 1.48 9.14 -12.99
N GLU A 92 2.74 8.70 -12.95
CA GLU A 92 3.15 7.38 -13.40
C GLU A 92 3.17 6.39 -12.24
N PRO A 93 3.01 5.08 -12.52
CA PRO A 93 3.27 4.06 -11.54
C PRO A 93 4.70 4.14 -11.00
N PHE A 94 4.88 3.79 -9.73
CA PHE A 94 6.16 3.84 -9.03
C PHE A 94 6.36 2.58 -8.18
N LEU A 95 7.61 2.28 -7.82
CA LEU A 95 7.92 1.09 -7.04
C LEU A 95 7.97 1.40 -5.54
N MET A 96 7.28 0.56 -4.76
CA MET A 96 7.56 0.40 -3.34
C MET A 96 8.29 -0.92 -3.09
N LYS A 97 8.90 -1.05 -1.91
CA LYS A 97 9.43 -2.32 -1.41
C LYS A 97 8.70 -2.76 -0.16
N GLU A 98 8.55 -4.07 -0.02
CA GLU A 98 8.09 -4.72 1.20
C GLU A 98 8.90 -6.01 1.43
N ASN A 99 9.60 -6.11 2.57
CA ASN A 99 10.50 -7.23 2.86
C ASN A 99 11.47 -7.58 1.70
N GLY A 100 11.95 -6.55 1.01
CA GLY A 100 12.85 -6.64 -0.14
C GLY A 100 12.19 -7.07 -1.46
N VAL A 101 10.86 -7.20 -1.50
CA VAL A 101 10.11 -7.47 -2.74
C VAL A 101 9.55 -6.16 -3.28
N ALA A 102 9.81 -5.87 -4.55
CA ALA A 102 9.26 -4.68 -5.21
C ALA A 102 7.78 -4.89 -5.57
N SER A 103 7.00 -3.83 -5.54
CA SER A 103 5.61 -3.81 -6.03
C SER A 103 5.30 -2.46 -6.66
N GLU A 104 4.70 -2.49 -7.84
CA GLU A 104 4.24 -1.30 -8.55
C GLU A 104 2.97 -0.76 -7.88
N ILE A 105 2.98 0.54 -7.60
CA ILE A 105 1.91 1.31 -7.00
C ILE A 105 1.45 2.38 -7.98
N SER A 106 0.14 2.60 -8.05
CA SER A 106 -0.45 3.67 -8.85
C SER A 106 -1.54 4.39 -8.07
N PHE A 107 -1.52 5.72 -8.13
CA PHE A 107 -2.61 6.56 -7.61
C PHE A 107 -3.62 6.91 -8.71
N GLN A 108 -3.52 6.31 -9.88
CA GLN A 108 -4.38 6.52 -11.05
C GLN A 108 -5.20 5.28 -11.41
N SER A 109 -4.98 4.15 -10.73
CA SER A 109 -5.59 2.85 -11.02
C SER A 109 -7.02 2.66 -10.49
N GLY A 110 -7.69 3.73 -10.06
CA GLY A 110 -9.03 3.68 -9.51
C GLY A 110 -9.06 3.16 -8.07
N TYR A 111 -9.77 2.07 -7.86
CA TYR A 111 -10.18 1.58 -6.54
C TYR A 111 -9.03 1.24 -5.58
N SER A 112 -7.99 0.57 -6.09
CA SER A 112 -6.87 0.07 -5.28
C SER A 112 -5.54 0.50 -5.88
N GLN A 113 -4.56 0.70 -4.99
CA GLN A 113 -3.28 1.33 -5.32
C GLN A 113 -2.20 0.34 -5.73
N GLY A 114 -2.47 -0.97 -5.65
CA GLY A 114 -1.54 -2.01 -6.11
C GLY A 114 -1.19 -3.05 -5.06
N ILE A 115 -1.47 -2.81 -3.77
CA ILE A 115 -1.20 -3.78 -2.69
C ILE A 115 -2.07 -3.52 -1.45
N PHE A 116 -2.35 -4.57 -0.69
CA PHE A 116 -2.96 -4.50 0.64
C PHE A 116 -1.87 -4.61 1.71
N LEU A 117 -1.57 -3.50 2.41
CA LEU A 117 -0.44 -3.42 3.36
C LEU A 117 -0.66 -4.22 4.65
N ASP A 118 -1.91 -4.47 5.02
CA ASP A 118 -2.29 -5.32 6.16
C ASP A 118 -1.89 -6.80 5.97
N GLN A 119 -1.65 -7.22 4.73
CA GLN A 119 -1.20 -8.58 4.38
C GLN A 119 0.33 -8.75 4.38
N ARG A 120 1.12 -7.74 4.78
CA ARG A 120 2.60 -7.80 4.78
C ARG A 120 3.15 -9.02 5.48
N ASP A 121 2.72 -9.23 6.73
CA ASP A 121 3.28 -10.27 7.57
C ASP A 121 2.85 -11.65 7.06
N ASN A 122 1.63 -11.76 6.52
CA ASN A 122 1.16 -12.99 5.86
C ASN A 122 1.97 -13.32 4.60
N ARG A 123 2.32 -12.32 3.78
CA ARG A 123 3.20 -12.52 2.61
C ARG A 123 4.59 -12.98 3.02
N LEU A 124 5.12 -12.44 4.11
CA LEU A 124 6.41 -12.90 4.67
C LEU A 124 6.33 -14.34 5.17
N GLU A 125 5.25 -14.71 5.87
CA GLU A 125 5.04 -16.09 6.34
C GLU A 125 4.89 -17.09 5.19
N VAL A 126 4.19 -16.72 4.11
CA VAL A 126 4.14 -17.54 2.89
C VAL A 126 5.56 -17.70 2.32
N ARG A 127 6.32 -16.61 2.15
CA ARG A 127 7.69 -16.67 1.63
C ARG A 127 8.59 -17.60 2.45
N LYS A 128 8.51 -17.57 3.78
CA LYS A 128 9.30 -18.44 4.68
C LYS A 128 9.04 -19.94 4.46
N ARG A 129 7.88 -20.31 3.92
CA ARG A 129 7.49 -21.70 3.64
C ARG A 129 7.86 -22.15 2.22
N MET A 130 8.35 -21.23 1.38
CA MET A 130 8.66 -21.49 -0.02
C MET A 130 10.15 -21.76 -0.23
N ALA A 131 10.47 -22.55 -1.25
CA ALA A 131 11.82 -22.95 -1.63
C ALA A 131 11.82 -23.42 -3.10
N PRO A 132 13.00 -23.53 -3.76
CA PRO A 132 13.11 -24.15 -5.07
C PRO A 132 12.44 -25.53 -5.15
N GLY A 133 11.66 -25.76 -6.20
CA GLY A 133 10.92 -27.00 -6.42
C GLY A 133 9.54 -27.05 -5.76
N LEU A 134 9.20 -26.10 -4.87
CA LEU A 134 7.83 -25.95 -4.37
C LEU A 134 6.97 -25.15 -5.35
N LYS A 135 5.65 -25.37 -5.25
CA LYS A 135 4.65 -24.70 -6.08
C LYS A 135 3.64 -23.97 -5.21
N LEU A 136 3.34 -22.71 -5.54
CA LEU A 136 2.26 -21.93 -4.93
C LEU A 136 1.12 -21.75 -5.93
N LEU A 137 -0.11 -22.08 -5.52
CA LEU A 137 -1.32 -21.61 -6.17
C LEU A 137 -1.86 -20.40 -5.39
N ASN A 138 -1.86 -19.23 -6.03
CA ASN A 138 -2.40 -17.99 -5.48
C ASN A 138 -3.73 -17.68 -6.16
N THR A 139 -4.85 -17.76 -5.44
CA THR A 139 -6.20 -17.50 -5.94
C THR A 139 -6.71 -16.15 -5.42
N PHE A 140 -7.56 -15.48 -6.21
CA PHE A 140 -7.97 -14.09 -5.94
C PHE A 140 -6.75 -13.17 -5.80
N ALA A 141 -5.80 -13.39 -6.70
CA ALA A 141 -4.43 -12.95 -6.53
C ALA A 141 -4.24 -11.44 -6.60
N TYR A 142 -5.23 -10.70 -7.11
CA TYR A 142 -5.14 -9.29 -7.39
C TYR A 142 -3.87 -9.01 -8.22
N THR A 143 -2.97 -8.15 -7.75
CA THR A 143 -1.70 -7.79 -8.39
C THR A 143 -0.55 -8.75 -8.07
N GLY A 144 -0.85 -9.95 -7.56
CA GLY A 144 0.11 -11.05 -7.43
C GLY A 144 1.13 -10.91 -6.31
N ALA A 145 0.91 -10.07 -5.30
CA ALA A 145 1.91 -9.81 -4.25
C ALA A 145 2.36 -11.08 -3.49
N PHE A 146 1.45 -12.03 -3.20
CA PHE A 146 1.83 -13.32 -2.61
C PHE A 146 2.70 -14.16 -3.55
N SER A 147 2.40 -14.14 -4.85
CA SER A 147 3.18 -14.83 -5.88
C SER A 147 4.58 -14.23 -5.98
N ALA A 148 4.72 -12.90 -5.97
CA ALA A 148 6.02 -12.24 -6.01
C ALA A 148 6.89 -12.63 -4.80
N HIS A 149 6.31 -12.67 -3.60
CA HIS A 149 7.00 -13.14 -2.40
C HIS A 149 7.43 -14.61 -2.47
N ALA A 150 6.59 -15.49 -3.00
CA ALA A 150 6.94 -16.90 -3.16
C ALA A 150 8.01 -17.12 -4.24
N ALA A 151 7.89 -16.44 -5.38
CA ALA A 151 8.87 -16.48 -6.47
C ALA A 151 10.24 -15.97 -6.02
N MET A 152 10.29 -14.94 -5.16
CA MET A 152 11.54 -14.45 -4.54
C MET A 152 12.24 -15.50 -3.65
N ALA A 153 11.53 -16.51 -3.16
CA ALA A 153 12.11 -17.67 -2.47
C ALA A 153 12.41 -18.86 -3.41
N GLY A 154 12.24 -18.68 -4.73
CA GLY A 154 12.53 -19.69 -5.75
C GLY A 154 11.38 -20.65 -6.04
N ALA A 155 10.18 -20.44 -5.49
CA ALA A 155 9.03 -21.30 -5.80
C ALA A 155 8.42 -20.96 -7.18
N GLU A 156 7.87 -21.98 -7.83
CA GLU A 156 7.04 -21.81 -9.03
C GLU A 156 5.64 -21.34 -8.60
N THR A 157 5.09 -20.32 -9.27
CA THR A 157 3.79 -19.75 -8.87
C THR A 157 2.77 -19.82 -9.99
N THR A 158 1.57 -20.29 -9.67
CA THR A 158 0.38 -20.12 -10.50
C THR A 158 -0.49 -19.03 -9.87
N THR A 159 -0.75 -17.96 -10.63
CA THR A 159 -1.44 -16.76 -10.15
C THR A 159 -2.78 -16.63 -10.87
N LEU A 160 -3.88 -16.70 -10.12
CA LEU A 160 -5.23 -16.71 -10.65
C LEU A 160 -6.04 -15.52 -10.08
N ASP A 161 -6.59 -14.72 -10.99
CA ASP A 161 -7.53 -13.64 -10.69
C ASP A 161 -8.57 -13.55 -11.82
N LEU A 162 -9.75 -12.99 -11.52
CA LEU A 162 -10.79 -12.78 -12.51
C LEU A 162 -10.46 -11.61 -13.47
N SER A 163 -9.68 -10.64 -12.99
CA SER A 163 -9.39 -9.39 -13.70
C SER A 163 -8.11 -9.51 -14.53
N GLN A 164 -8.25 -9.50 -15.86
CA GLN A 164 -7.10 -9.46 -16.78
C GLN A 164 -6.16 -8.26 -16.51
N PRO A 165 -6.65 -7.03 -16.28
CA PRO A 165 -5.79 -5.91 -15.90
C PRO A 165 -4.94 -6.18 -14.64
N TYR A 166 -5.47 -6.88 -13.64
CA TYR A 166 -4.71 -7.24 -12.44
C TYR A 166 -3.71 -8.36 -12.68
N LEU A 167 -4.04 -9.33 -13.55
CA LEU A 167 -3.07 -10.34 -14.00
C LEU A 167 -1.90 -9.71 -14.77
N ASP A 168 -2.15 -8.71 -15.61
CA ASP A 168 -1.08 -8.01 -16.32
C ASP A 168 -0.23 -7.15 -15.37
N TRP A 169 -0.84 -6.59 -14.32
CA TRP A 169 -0.11 -5.95 -13.23
C TRP A 169 0.72 -6.95 -12.43
N ALA A 170 0.18 -8.12 -12.13
CA ALA A 170 0.92 -9.19 -11.46
C ALA A 170 2.15 -9.64 -12.27
N LYS A 171 2.03 -9.72 -13.61
CA LYS A 171 3.18 -10.00 -14.49
C LYS A 171 4.27 -8.94 -14.37
N ARG A 172 3.91 -7.65 -14.31
CA ARG A 172 4.88 -6.57 -14.09
C ARG A 172 5.56 -6.70 -12.74
N ASN A 173 4.79 -6.93 -11.68
CA ASN A 173 5.33 -7.14 -10.34
C ASN A 173 6.32 -8.32 -10.25
N LEU A 174 6.07 -9.41 -11.00
CA LEU A 174 6.96 -10.57 -11.08
C LEU A 174 8.23 -10.33 -11.92
N SER A 175 8.32 -9.20 -12.64
CA SER A 175 9.44 -8.85 -13.51
C SER A 175 10.44 -7.85 -12.91
N HIS A 176 10.12 -7.29 -11.75
CA HIS A 176 11.00 -6.40 -10.97
C HIS A 176 11.98 -7.21 -10.11
#